data_AF-A0A392R9P4-F1
#
_entry.id   AF-A0A392R9P4-F1
#
_cell.length_a   1.000
_cell.length_b   1.000
_cell.length_c   1.000
_cell.angle_alpha   90.00
_cell.angle_beta   90.00
_cell.angle_gamma   90.00
#
_symmetry.space_group_name_H-M   'P 1'
#
loop_
_entity.id
_entity.type
_entity.pdbx_description
1 polymer ?
#
loop_
_entity_poly.entity_id
_entity_poly.type
_entity_poly.pdbx_seq_one_letter_code
_entity_poly.pdbx_strand_id
1 'polypeptide(L)' 'NLRPEIPRCCPSALASIMKRCWDKNPEKRPEMHEVVRMLETIDTSKGGGMIPDDQTPLCFCFMAGRRGP' A
#
# COMPACT_ATOMS: atom_id res chain seq x y z
N ASN A 1 -5.78 -10.34 -16.72
CA ASN A 1 -5.61 -10.33 -15.24
C ASN A 1 -5.73 -8.89 -14.77
N LEU A 2 -6.82 -8.54 -14.07
CA LEU A 2 -7.22 -7.15 -13.74
C LEU A 2 -6.75 -6.67 -12.35
N ARG A 3 -5.62 -7.20 -11.84
CA ARG A 3 -5.10 -6.82 -10.51
C ARG A 3 -3.90 -5.89 -10.71
N PRO A 4 -3.97 -4.62 -10.28
CA PRO A 4 -2.86 -3.69 -10.41
C PRO A 4 -1.68 -4.12 -9.53
N GLU A 5 -0.48 -3.68 -9.91
CA GLU A 5 0.68 -3.81 -9.03
C GLU A 5 0.53 -2.89 -7.81
N ILE A 6 0.95 -3.39 -6.64
CA ILE A 6 0.86 -2.62 -5.39
C ILE A 6 2.04 -1.63 -5.37
N PRO A 7 1.80 -0.32 -5.28
CA PRO A 7 2.87 0.67 -5.28
C PRO A 7 3.74 0.56 -4.02
N ARG A 8 5.02 0.94 -4.13
CA ARG A 8 5.99 0.81 -3.02
C ARG A 8 5.69 1.72 -1.81
N CYS A 9 4.88 2.76 -2.01
CA CYS A 9 4.40 3.66 -0.95
C CYS A 9 3.17 3.11 -0.21
N CYS A 10 2.60 1.98 -0.64
CA CYS A 10 1.46 1.38 0.05
C CYS A 10 1.88 0.85 1.44
N PRO A 11 1.17 1.23 2.53
CA PRO A 11 1.41 0.65 3.84
C PRO A 11 1.34 -0.87 3.79
N SER A 12 2.28 -1.55 4.46
CA SER A 12 2.38 -3.01 4.43
C SER A 12 1.11 -3.71 4.89
N ALA A 13 0.40 -3.14 5.87
CA ALA A 13 -0.90 -3.63 6.34
C ALA A 13 -1.96 -3.61 5.22
N LEU A 14 -2.10 -2.49 4.51
CA LEU A 14 -3.05 -2.35 3.40
C LEU A 14 -2.69 -3.27 2.24
N ALA A 15 -1.40 -3.32 1.86
CA ALA A 15 -0.92 -4.23 0.83
C ALA A 15 -1.24 -5.70 1.14
N SER A 16 -1.15 -6.09 2.41
CA SER A 16 -1.47 -7.45 2.86
C SER A 16 -2.96 -7.76 2.77
N ILE A 17 -3.82 -6.80 3.12
CA ILE A 17 -5.28 -6.91 2.95
C ILE A 17 -5.63 -7.07 1.47
N MET A 18 -5.08 -6.22 0.60
CA MET A 18 -5.29 -6.31 -0.85
C MET A 18 -4.94 -7.70 -1.39
N LYS A 19 -3.79 -8.26 -1.01
CA LYS A 19 -3.36 -9.60 -1.43
C LYS A 19 -4.34 -10.70 -0.98
N ARG A 20 -4.84 -10.64 0.26
CA ARG A 20 -5.81 -11.62 0.78
C ARG A 20 -7.16 -11.53 0.09
N CYS A 21 -7.68 -10.32 -0.13
CA CYS A 21 -8.93 -10.12 -0.88
C CYS A 21 -8.83 -10.61 -2.33
N TRP A 22 -7.63 -10.55 -2.90
CA TRP A 22 -7.37 -10.91 -4.29
C TRP A 22 -6.80 -12.32 -4.49
N ASP A 23 -6.80 -13.17 -3.46
CA ASP A 23 -6.26 -14.53 -3.54
C ASP A 23 -6.93 -15.31 -4.70
N LYS A 24 -6.12 -16.13 -5.37
CA LYS A 24 -6.57 -16.99 -6.47
C LYS A 24 -7.58 -18.03 -5.95
N ASN A 25 -7.37 -18.53 -4.74
CA ASN A 25 -8.32 -19.43 -4.09
C ASN A 25 -9.44 -18.61 -3.43
N PRO A 26 -10.72 -18.77 -3.83
CA PRO A 26 -11.84 -18.09 -3.19
C PRO A 26 -11.96 -18.39 -1.70
N GLU A 27 -11.61 -19.61 -1.25
CA GLU A 27 -11.73 -20.00 0.16
C GLU A 27 -10.74 -19.27 1.09
N LYS A 28 -9.67 -18.69 0.52
CA LYS A 28 -8.70 -17.90 1.28
C LYS A 28 -9.11 -16.44 1.44
N ARG A 29 -10.16 -16.01 0.73
CA ARG A 29 -10.62 -14.63 0.81
C ARG A 29 -11.33 -14.41 2.14
N PRO A 30 -10.99 -13.32 2.84
CA PRO A 30 -11.67 -12.99 4.10
C PRO A 30 -13.12 -12.63 3.85
N GLU A 31 -13.96 -12.88 4.84
CA GLU A 31 -15.34 -12.41 4.84
C GLU A 31 -15.38 -10.87 4.96
N MET A 32 -16.44 -10.23 4.45
CA MET A 32 -16.52 -8.76 4.44
C MET A 32 -16.36 -8.14 5.84
N HIS A 33 -16.94 -8.78 6.85
CA HIS A 33 -16.85 -8.32 8.22
C HIS A 33 -15.40 -8.39 8.77
N GLU A 34 -14.58 -9.35 8.30
CA GLU A 34 -13.16 -9.40 8.62
C GLU A 34 -12.39 -8.29 7.90
N VAL A 35 -12.72 -8.03 6.63
CA VAL A 35 -12.10 -6.95 5.86
C VAL A 35 -12.32 -5.60 6.54
N VAL A 36 -13.54 -5.32 7.00
CA VAL A 36 -13.86 -4.08 7.74
C VAL A 36 -12.99 -3.97 8.99
N ARG A 37 -12.93 -5.02 9.83
CA ARG A 37 -12.05 -5.03 11.02
C ARG A 37 -10.59 -4.80 10.66
N MET A 38 -10.09 -5.47 9.62
CA MET A 38 -8.70 -5.30 9.18
C MET A 38 -8.42 -3.87 8.73
N LEU A 39 -9.36 -3.23 8.01
CA LEU A 39 -9.22 -1.84 7.56
C LEU A 39 -9.28 -0.84 8.73
N GLU A 40 -10.17 -1.05 9.70
CA GLU A 40 -10.28 -0.21 10.91
C GLU A 40 -9.01 -0.26 11.77
N THR A 41 -8.28 -1.39 11.74
CA THR A 41 -7.00 -1.51 12.46
C THR A 41 -5.82 -0.82 11.78
N ILE A 42 -5.98 -0.33 10.55
CA ILE A 42 -4.89 0.36 9.85
C ILE A 42 -4.75 1.76 10.45
N ASP A 43 -3.67 1.96 11.19
CA ASP A 43 -3.27 3.29 11.64
C ASP A 43 -2.64 4.09 10.47
N THR A 44 -3.46 4.91 9.81
CA THR A 44 -3.03 5.79 8.72
C THR A 44 -2.18 6.97 9.21
N SER A 45 -2.06 7.19 10.53
CA SER A 45 -1.21 8.24 11.08
C SER A 45 0.29 7.88 11.06
N LYS A 46 0.62 6.58 10.99
CA LYS A 46 2.01 6.07 10.99
C LYS A 46 2.52 5.61 9.63
N GLY A 47 1.63 5.42 8.66
CA GLY A 47 2.02 5.27 7.27
C GLY A 47 2.18 6.68 6.69
N GLY A 48 3.41 7.07 6.31
CA GLY A 48 3.60 8.26 5.46
C GLY A 48 2.58 8.20 4.33
N GLY A 49 1.68 9.18 4.29
CA GLY A 49 0.37 9.06 3.64
C GLY A 49 0.42 8.56 2.19
N MET A 50 -0.71 8.11 1.67
CA MET A 50 -0.85 7.79 0.25
C MET A 50 -0.60 9.07 -0.54
N ILE A 51 0.59 9.21 -1.13
CA ILE A 51 0.89 10.30 -2.05
C ILE A 51 0.00 10.08 -3.29
N PRO A 52 -0.80 11.08 -3.72
CA PRO A 52 -1.62 10.97 -4.92
C PRO A 52 -0.75 10.67 -6.14
N ASP A 53 -1.27 9.89 -7.08
CA ASP A 53 -0.57 9.39 -8.29
C ASP A 53 0.10 10.51 -9.11
N ASP A 54 -0.45 11.72 -9.04
CA ASP A 54 0.05 12.94 -9.71
C ASP A 54 1.34 13.51 -9.10
N GLN A 55 1.71 13.09 -7.89
CA GLN A 55 2.95 13.43 -7.22
C GLN A 55 3.76 12.16 -7.02
N THR A 56 4.15 11.45 -8.08
CA THR A 56 5.30 10.54 -7.95
C THR A 56 6.49 11.38 -7.45
N PRO A 57 6.86 11.32 -6.16
CA PRO A 57 8.00 12.08 -5.71
C PRO A 57 9.16 11.29 -6.30
N LEU A 58 9.80 11.88 -7.29
CA LEU A 58 11.19 11.67 -7.66
C LEU A 58 11.84 10.70 -6.66
N CYS A 59 11.98 9.46 -7.13
CA CYS A 59 12.81 8.41 -6.57
C CYS A 59 13.74 8.96 -5.49
N PHE A 60 13.65 8.44 -4.26
CA PHE A 60 14.53 8.78 -3.14
C PHE A 60 16.05 8.61 -3.44
N CYS A 61 16.42 8.13 -4.63
CA CYS A 61 17.77 8.28 -5.18
C CYS A 61 18.17 9.73 -5.55
N PHE A 62 17.25 10.70 -5.68
CA PHE A 62 17.59 12.06 -6.16
C PHE A 62 17.88 13.11 -5.07
N MET A 63 17.72 12.80 -3.78
CA MET A 63 18.11 13.71 -2.67
C MET A 63 19.44 13.34 -1.99
N ALA A 64 20.16 12.34 -2.51
CA ALA A 64 21.54 12.04 -2.10
C ALA A 64 22.59 12.66 -3.06
N GLY A 65 22.19 13.56 -3.98
CA GLY A 65 23.06 14.14 -5.00
C GLY A 65 23.28 15.66 -4.91
N ARG A 66 22.73 16.34 -3.90
CA ARG A 66 22.96 17.80 -3.71
C ARG A 66 23.50 18.08 -2.32
N ARG A 67 24.74 17.68 -2.09
CA ARG A 67 25.61 18.26 -1.07
C ARG A 67 26.88 18.72 -1.78
N GLY A 68 26.88 19.98 -2.21
CA GLY A 68 28.13 20.73 -2.34
C GLY A 68 28.56 21.26 -0.97
N PRO A 69 29.73 21.89 -0.82
CA PRO A 69 30.80 22.10 -1.82
C PRO A 69 31.66 20.85 -2.09
#